data_AF-A0A349MRQ1-F1
#
_entry.id   AF-A0A349MRQ1-F1
#
_cell.length_a   1.000
_cell.length_b   1.000
_cell.length_c   1.000
_cell.angle_alpha   90.00
_cell.angle_beta   90.00
_cell.angle_gamma   90.00
#
_symmetry.space_group_name_H-M   'P 1'
#
loop_
_entity.id
_entity.type
_entity.pdbx_description
1 polymer ?
#
loop_
_entity_poly.entity_id
_entity_poly.type
_entity_poly.pdbx_seq_one_letter_code
_entity_poly.pdbx_strand_id
1 'polypeptide(L)'
;MIKKSTFKRRDFLKLLGAGAAAGSSVSPIFSQLSPLAFAGDDTSDKKILVVLELSGGNDGLNTLVPYGDDAYYRHRPTLGIKPNKLRKIDDHFGFNPDMSGMERLFKDGKMAVFHGCGYDQPSYSHFTSMAYWQTAAPNSGESLGWVGRLADALDPNVTANYLVNVDATQSLAVVAKNHVPVVFDDPKEFGRKGLFNSRPLLDKDRVATSNSSQAQRRLLELAKSARQASEKVRSACENYSTPIDYGIAPLDLNKIAALINADMNTRLYYTSFRRNAFDTHVQQPNLHQRLLTYFSDAVSGFFSDMERIGRADDV
;
A
#
# COMPACT_ATOMS: atom_id res chain seq x y z
N MET A 1 18.48 -15.63 -33.21
CA MET A 1 19.00 -14.76 -32.14
C MET A 1 17.86 -13.87 -31.65
N ILE A 2 17.07 -14.36 -30.70
CA ILE A 2 15.87 -13.64 -30.22
C ILE A 2 16.35 -12.58 -29.22
N LYS A 3 16.18 -11.30 -29.55
CA LYS A 3 16.47 -10.19 -28.64
C LYS A 3 15.48 -10.27 -27.46
N LYS A 4 15.99 -10.67 -26.29
CA LYS A 4 15.27 -10.70 -25.01
C LYS A 4 15.00 -9.26 -24.55
N SER A 5 13.75 -8.93 -24.27
CA SER A 5 13.35 -7.65 -23.68
C SER A 5 13.27 -7.81 -22.16
N THR A 6 14.20 -7.18 -21.43
CA THR A 6 14.18 -7.08 -19.97
C THR A 6 13.07 -6.11 -19.54
N PHE A 7 12.16 -6.51 -18.65
CA PHE A 7 11.13 -5.63 -18.12
C PHE A 7 11.73 -4.66 -17.09
N LYS A 8 11.73 -3.37 -17.37
CA LYS A 8 12.32 -2.32 -16.51
C LYS A 8 11.23 -1.49 -15.82
N ARG A 9 11.59 -0.69 -14.80
CA ARG A 9 10.70 0.35 -14.18
C ARG A 9 9.98 1.20 -15.24
N ARG A 10 10.66 1.51 -16.34
CA ARG A 10 10.10 2.22 -17.50
C ARG A 10 9.00 1.46 -18.24
N ASP A 11 9.06 0.13 -18.27
CA ASP A 11 8.06 -0.71 -18.94
C ASP A 11 6.81 -0.88 -18.05
N PHE A 12 6.96 -0.93 -16.73
CA PHE A 12 5.85 -0.75 -15.77
C PHE A 12 5.15 0.61 -15.92
N LEU A 13 5.92 1.70 -16.06
CA LEU A 13 5.36 3.04 -16.27
C LEU A 13 4.70 3.21 -17.64
N LYS A 14 5.20 2.55 -18.69
CA LYS A 14 4.49 2.47 -19.98
C LYS A 14 3.19 1.70 -19.88
N LEU A 15 3.12 0.67 -19.02
CA LEU A 15 1.90 -0.09 -18.77
C LEU A 15 0.84 0.76 -18.07
N LEU A 16 1.23 1.57 -17.07
CA LEU A 16 0.34 2.52 -16.41
C LEU A 16 -0.05 3.69 -17.34
N GLY A 17 0.91 4.22 -18.11
CA GLY A 17 0.69 5.35 -19.03
C GLY A 17 -0.13 5.00 -20.27
N ALA A 18 -0.10 3.75 -20.74
CA ALA A 18 -0.93 3.27 -21.85
C ALA A 18 -2.44 3.29 -21.53
N GLY A 19 -2.82 3.34 -20.24
CA GLY A 19 -4.20 3.58 -19.82
C GLY A 19 -4.61 5.06 -19.81
N ALA A 20 -3.65 5.99 -19.82
CA ALA A 20 -3.91 7.43 -19.71
C ALA A 20 -3.80 8.19 -21.04
N ALA A 21 -3.31 7.55 -22.10
CA ALA A 21 -3.06 8.18 -23.40
C ALA A 21 -3.91 7.55 -24.53
N ALA A 22 -5.23 7.50 -24.36
CA ALA A 22 -6.15 7.37 -25.48
C ALA A 22 -7.50 8.00 -25.11
N GLY A 23 -7.67 9.27 -25.49
CA GLY A 23 -8.99 9.90 -25.48
C GLY A 23 -9.95 9.13 -26.39
N SER A 24 -11.19 9.00 -25.92
CA SER A 24 -12.37 8.77 -26.76
C SER A 24 -12.44 7.45 -27.53
N SER A 25 -12.44 6.31 -26.83
CA SER A 25 -13.27 5.15 -27.22
C SER A 25 -13.25 4.08 -26.13
N VAL A 26 -14.43 3.78 -25.61
CA VAL A 26 -14.72 2.70 -24.66
C VAL A 26 -14.18 1.35 -25.18
N SER A 27 -13.21 0.78 -24.46
CA SER A 27 -12.87 -0.65 -24.54
C SER A 27 -12.30 -1.10 -23.19
N PRO A 28 -12.70 -2.25 -22.63
CA PRO A 28 -12.24 -2.71 -21.33
C PRO A 28 -10.84 -3.30 -21.47
N ILE A 29 -9.83 -2.47 -21.69
CA ILE A 29 -8.44 -2.95 -21.86
C ILE A 29 -7.90 -3.58 -20.57
N PHE A 30 -8.51 -3.28 -19.41
CA PHE A 30 -8.18 -3.97 -18.15
C PHE A 30 -8.55 -5.47 -18.14
N SER A 31 -9.47 -5.94 -18.98
CA SER A 31 -9.80 -7.38 -19.07
C SER A 31 -8.94 -8.15 -20.08
N GLN A 32 -8.09 -7.46 -20.86
CA GLN A 32 -7.20 -8.05 -21.87
C GLN A 32 -5.72 -8.01 -21.48
N LEU A 33 -5.39 -7.73 -20.22
CA LEU A 33 -4.05 -7.95 -19.69
C LEU A 33 -3.73 -9.46 -19.76
N SER A 34 -3.11 -9.87 -20.87
CA SER A 34 -2.70 -11.25 -21.11
C SER A 34 -1.72 -11.69 -20.01
N PRO A 35 -1.86 -12.92 -19.45
CA PRO A 35 -0.89 -13.49 -18.51
C PRO A 35 0.56 -13.53 -19.03
N LEU A 36 0.74 -13.41 -20.34
CA LEU A 36 2.03 -13.40 -21.03
C LEU A 36 2.90 -12.17 -20.74
N ALA A 37 2.35 -11.07 -20.21
CA ALA A 37 3.16 -9.94 -19.73
C ALA A 37 3.81 -10.20 -18.37
N PHE A 38 3.35 -11.21 -17.63
CA PHE A 38 3.82 -11.57 -16.28
C PHE A 38 4.71 -12.81 -16.25
N ALA A 39 4.89 -13.50 -17.38
CA ALA A 39 5.81 -14.64 -17.50
C ALA A 39 7.26 -14.17 -17.74
N GLY A 40 7.85 -13.54 -16.73
CA GLY A 40 9.30 -13.34 -16.64
C GLY A 40 9.94 -14.51 -15.90
N ASP A 41 10.95 -15.13 -16.51
CA ASP A 41 11.71 -16.27 -16.00
C ASP A 41 12.20 -16.11 -14.55
N ASP A 42 12.32 -17.26 -13.88
CA ASP A 42 12.40 -17.45 -12.44
C ASP A 42 13.70 -16.97 -11.74
N THR A 43 13.53 -16.58 -10.48
CA THR A 43 14.51 -16.46 -9.37
C THR A 43 15.66 -15.43 -9.43
N SER A 44 15.43 -14.20 -8.94
CA SER A 44 16.26 -13.56 -7.88
C SER A 44 15.82 -12.14 -7.49
N ASP A 45 14.92 -11.47 -8.22
CA ASP A 45 14.67 -10.02 -8.06
C ASP A 45 13.18 -9.69 -7.90
N LYS A 46 12.50 -10.37 -6.97
CA LYS A 46 11.08 -10.11 -6.69
C LYS A 46 10.95 -8.90 -5.77
N LYS A 47 10.83 -7.72 -6.38
CA LYS A 47 10.55 -6.45 -5.67
C LYS A 47 9.30 -6.57 -4.79
N ILE A 48 9.31 -5.83 -3.70
CA ILE A 48 8.26 -5.71 -2.71
C ILE A 48 7.52 -4.40 -2.98
N LEU A 49 6.20 -4.47 -3.18
CA LEU A 49 5.37 -3.28 -3.28
C LEU A 49 4.76 -2.95 -1.92
N VAL A 50 5.05 -1.77 -1.40
CA VAL A 50 4.39 -1.20 -0.22
C VAL A 50 3.45 -0.09 -0.67
N VAL A 51 2.16 -0.25 -0.40
CA VAL A 51 1.13 0.75 -0.66
C VAL A 51 0.73 1.40 0.66
N LEU A 52 0.94 2.71 0.77
CA LEU A 52 0.45 3.55 1.85
C LEU A 52 -0.66 4.47 1.32
N GLU A 53 -1.88 4.25 1.79
CA GLU A 53 -3.05 5.05 1.41
C GLU A 53 -3.26 6.26 2.35
N LEU A 54 -3.42 7.45 1.78
CA LEU A 54 -3.83 8.66 2.51
C LEU A 54 -5.38 8.74 2.59
N SER A 55 -5.97 7.88 3.43
CA SER A 55 -7.42 7.66 3.48
C SER A 55 -8.24 8.90 3.90
N GLY A 56 -9.48 8.97 3.41
CA GLY A 56 -10.40 10.11 3.58
C GLY A 56 -10.47 10.92 2.29
N GLY A 57 -9.82 12.08 2.26
CA GLY A 57 -9.83 12.98 1.11
C GLY A 57 -8.66 13.93 1.10
N ASN A 58 -7.45 13.41 0.84
CA ASN A 58 -6.25 14.24 0.85
C ASN A 58 -6.37 15.44 -0.12
N ASP A 59 -6.08 16.62 0.39
CA ASP A 59 -5.92 17.81 -0.44
C ASP A 59 -4.60 17.74 -1.21
N GLY A 60 -4.64 17.12 -2.38
CA GLY A 60 -3.48 16.98 -3.26
C GLY A 60 -2.86 18.32 -3.68
N LEU A 61 -3.68 19.36 -3.84
CA LEU A 61 -3.25 20.70 -4.24
C LEU A 61 -2.56 21.48 -3.09
N ASN A 62 -2.73 21.06 -1.83
CA ASN A 62 -1.92 21.54 -0.69
C ASN A 62 -0.84 20.53 -0.24
N THR A 63 -0.80 19.35 -0.85
CA THR A 63 0.27 18.36 -0.68
C THR A 63 1.44 18.69 -1.60
N LEU A 64 1.15 18.86 -2.89
CA LEU A 64 2.08 19.35 -3.90
C LEU A 64 1.46 20.56 -4.60
N VAL A 65 1.95 21.73 -4.23
CA VAL A 65 1.35 23.02 -4.53
C VAL A 65 1.80 23.53 -5.89
N PRO A 66 0.90 23.74 -6.86
CA PRO A 66 1.20 24.36 -8.15
C PRO A 66 1.36 25.89 -7.99
N TYR A 67 2.40 26.31 -7.28
CA TYR A 67 2.57 27.71 -6.88
C TYR A 67 2.88 28.66 -8.04
N GLY A 68 3.28 28.13 -9.19
CA GLY A 68 3.47 28.89 -10.43
C GLY A 68 2.16 29.24 -11.15
N ASP A 69 1.02 28.68 -10.73
CA ASP A 69 -0.29 28.91 -11.36
C ASP A 69 -1.17 29.84 -10.51
N ASP A 70 -1.45 31.05 -11.00
CA ASP A 70 -2.33 32.01 -10.33
C ASP A 70 -3.76 31.48 -10.12
N ALA A 71 -4.23 30.51 -10.92
CA ALA A 71 -5.53 29.87 -10.73
C ALA A 71 -5.64 29.20 -9.36
N TYR A 72 -4.54 28.63 -8.86
CA TYR A 72 -4.48 28.05 -7.52
C TYR A 72 -4.85 29.08 -6.45
N TYR A 73 -4.25 30.27 -6.50
CA TYR A 73 -4.52 31.34 -5.54
C TYR A 73 -5.92 31.95 -5.70
N ARG A 74 -6.40 32.11 -6.95
CA ARG A 74 -7.76 32.61 -7.23
C ARG A 74 -8.84 31.67 -6.68
N HIS A 75 -8.66 30.37 -6.82
CA HIS A 75 -9.62 29.36 -6.34
C HIS A 75 -9.39 28.95 -4.88
N ARG A 76 -8.29 29.39 -4.25
CA ARG A 76 -7.95 29.07 -2.85
C ARG A 76 -7.52 30.30 -2.05
N PRO A 77 -8.35 31.35 -1.97
CA PRO A 77 -7.96 32.59 -1.30
C PRO A 77 -7.59 32.42 0.19
N THR A 78 -8.17 31.42 0.86
CA THR A 78 -7.93 31.12 2.28
C THR A 78 -6.98 29.94 2.52
N LEU A 79 -6.90 28.99 1.58
CA LEU A 79 -6.14 27.74 1.72
C LEU A 79 -4.80 27.76 0.98
N GLY A 80 -4.59 28.72 0.07
CA GLY A 80 -3.41 28.80 -0.77
C GLY A 80 -2.12 29.02 0.02
N ILE A 81 -1.13 28.17 -0.21
CA ILE A 81 0.19 28.29 0.43
C ILE A 81 1.09 29.17 -0.44
N LYS A 82 1.64 30.24 0.16
CA LYS A 82 2.48 31.21 -0.54
C LYS A 82 3.85 30.62 -0.93
N PRO A 83 4.46 31.03 -2.05
CA PRO A 83 5.70 30.43 -2.55
C PRO A 83 6.88 30.47 -1.57
N ASN A 84 6.94 31.47 -0.69
CA ASN A 84 8.01 31.63 0.31
C ASN A 84 7.91 30.67 1.51
N LYS A 85 6.78 29.96 1.66
CA LYS A 85 6.61 28.91 2.68
C LYS A 85 6.87 27.51 2.13
N LEU A 86 6.87 27.35 0.81
CA LEU A 86 6.92 26.04 0.16
C LEU A 86 8.32 25.45 0.13
N ARG A 87 8.33 24.12 0.12
CA ARG A 87 9.47 23.29 -0.19
C ARG A 87 9.56 23.14 -1.71
N LYS A 88 10.11 24.14 -2.39
CA LYS A 88 10.14 24.19 -3.86
C LYS A 88 10.96 23.02 -4.44
N ILE A 89 10.39 22.35 -5.43
CA ILE A 89 11.08 21.27 -6.18
C ILE A 89 11.41 21.68 -7.61
N ASP A 90 10.65 22.60 -8.19
CA ASP A 90 10.94 23.27 -9.46
C ASP A 90 10.26 24.67 -9.51
N ASP A 91 10.19 25.28 -10.69
CA ASP A 91 9.60 26.61 -10.91
C ASP A 91 8.06 26.66 -10.85
N HIS A 92 7.38 25.50 -10.87
CA HIS A 92 5.93 25.38 -10.91
C HIS A 92 5.35 24.75 -9.64
N PHE A 93 6.08 23.85 -8.99
CA PHE A 93 5.62 23.00 -7.90
C PHE A 93 6.51 23.04 -6.66
N GLY A 94 5.87 22.97 -5.49
CA GLY A 94 6.55 22.82 -4.21
C GLY A 94 5.73 22.00 -3.23
N PHE A 95 6.38 21.18 -2.42
CA PHE A 95 5.70 20.46 -1.36
C PHE A 95 5.23 21.41 -0.25
N ASN A 96 4.25 20.95 0.50
CA ASN A 96 3.85 21.56 1.77
C ASN A 96 5.08 21.82 2.67
N PRO A 97 5.11 22.93 3.45
CA PRO A 97 6.26 23.31 4.29
C PRO A 97 6.84 22.19 5.16
N ASP A 98 5.99 21.31 5.68
CA ASP A 98 6.38 20.27 6.66
C ASP A 98 6.70 18.92 6.01
N MET A 99 6.80 18.85 4.68
CA MET A 99 7.15 17.63 3.94
C MET A 99 8.64 17.58 3.57
N SER A 100 9.52 17.82 4.55
CA SER A 100 10.97 17.84 4.33
C SER A 100 11.55 16.49 3.88
N GLY A 101 11.03 15.39 4.41
CA GLY A 101 11.38 14.02 4.01
C GLY A 101 11.06 13.75 2.54
N MET A 102 9.89 14.17 2.07
CA MET A 102 9.50 14.01 0.67
C MET A 102 10.33 14.90 -0.27
N GLU A 103 10.63 16.14 0.13
CA GLU A 103 11.55 17.03 -0.60
C GLU A 103 12.91 16.35 -0.82
N ARG A 104 13.46 15.73 0.23
CA ARG A 104 14.73 15.01 0.15
C ARG A 104 14.64 13.79 -0.78
N LEU A 105 13.64 12.94 -0.61
CA LEU A 105 13.46 11.76 -1.49
C LEU A 105 13.33 12.15 -2.96
N PHE A 106 12.67 13.27 -3.25
CA PHE A 106 12.57 13.81 -4.61
C PHE A 106 13.92 14.28 -5.14
N LYS A 107 14.66 15.09 -4.38
CA LYS A 107 15.98 15.60 -4.77
C LYS A 107 17.03 14.49 -4.90
N ASP A 108 16.90 13.43 -4.11
CA ASP A 108 17.76 12.25 -4.16
C ASP A 108 17.39 11.29 -5.33
N GLY A 109 16.38 11.61 -6.15
CA GLY A 109 15.94 10.80 -7.29
C GLY A 109 15.20 9.51 -6.90
N LYS A 110 14.79 9.38 -5.65
CA LYS A 110 14.08 8.21 -5.09
C LYS A 110 12.57 8.32 -5.18
N MET A 111 12.05 9.53 -5.42
CA MET A 111 10.62 9.79 -5.57
C MET A 111 10.25 10.21 -6.99
N ALA A 112 9.10 9.75 -7.47
CA ALA A 112 8.43 10.28 -8.65
C ALA A 112 7.00 10.68 -8.28
N VAL A 113 6.48 11.72 -8.94
CA VAL A 113 5.10 12.20 -8.74
C VAL A 113 4.32 12.02 -10.04
N PHE A 114 3.09 11.52 -9.93
CA PHE A 114 2.13 11.47 -11.02
C PHE A 114 0.96 12.39 -10.72
N HIS A 115 0.77 13.40 -11.57
CA HIS A 115 -0.33 14.36 -11.47
C HIS A 115 -1.52 13.91 -12.33
N GLY A 116 -2.69 14.48 -12.04
CA GLY A 116 -3.90 14.24 -12.85
C GLY A 116 -4.47 12.84 -12.68
N CYS A 117 -4.06 12.09 -11.64
CA CYS A 117 -4.61 10.79 -11.31
C CYS A 117 -6.03 10.99 -10.76
N GLY A 118 -7.03 10.53 -11.51
CA GLY A 118 -8.44 10.60 -11.15
C GLY A 118 -9.27 9.69 -12.04
N TYR A 119 -10.59 9.79 -11.91
CA TYR A 119 -11.53 9.05 -12.73
C TYR A 119 -12.71 9.95 -13.12
N ASP A 120 -13.33 9.65 -14.26
CA ASP A 120 -14.46 10.42 -14.77
C ASP A 120 -15.65 10.35 -13.81
N GLN A 121 -16.41 11.44 -13.72
CA GLN A 121 -17.59 11.54 -12.85
C GLN A 121 -17.27 11.18 -11.39
N PRO A 122 -16.38 11.94 -10.71
CA PRO A 122 -15.95 11.62 -9.36
C PRO A 122 -17.13 11.64 -8.37
N SER A 123 -17.12 10.69 -7.44
CA SER A 123 -18.08 10.68 -6.34
C SER A 123 -17.65 11.64 -5.24
N TYR A 124 -18.55 12.51 -4.78
CA TYR A 124 -18.30 13.38 -3.63
C TYR A 124 -18.38 12.65 -2.28
N SER A 125 -18.74 11.36 -2.27
CA SER A 125 -18.70 10.52 -1.07
C SER A 125 -17.31 9.92 -0.88
N HIS A 126 -16.67 10.20 0.26
CA HIS A 126 -15.38 9.61 0.61
C HIS A 126 -15.43 8.08 0.61
N PHE A 127 -16.48 7.47 1.17
CA PHE A 127 -16.63 6.01 1.20
C PHE A 127 -16.71 5.40 -0.21
N THR A 128 -17.49 6.02 -1.09
CA THR A 128 -17.66 5.56 -2.47
C THR A 128 -16.39 5.76 -3.29
N SER A 129 -15.78 6.95 -3.18
CA SER A 129 -14.52 7.27 -3.85
C SER A 129 -13.40 6.32 -3.42
N MET A 130 -13.29 6.03 -2.12
CA MET A 130 -12.29 5.12 -1.60
C MET A 130 -12.51 3.70 -2.11
N ALA A 131 -13.76 3.21 -2.18
CA ALA A 131 -14.06 1.92 -2.80
C ALA A 131 -13.62 1.87 -4.27
N TYR A 132 -13.81 2.94 -5.03
CA TYR A 132 -13.33 3.02 -6.43
C TYR A 132 -11.81 3.01 -6.53
N TRP A 133 -11.09 3.71 -5.66
CA TRP A 133 -9.63 3.68 -5.61
C TRP A 133 -9.08 2.31 -5.19
N GLN A 134 -9.71 1.67 -4.21
CA GLN A 134 -9.31 0.36 -3.70
C GLN A 134 -9.60 -0.78 -4.70
N THR A 135 -10.68 -0.66 -5.47
CA THR A 135 -11.03 -1.63 -6.53
C THR A 135 -10.40 -1.30 -7.88
N ALA A 136 -9.91 -0.07 -8.08
CA ALA A 136 -9.53 0.49 -9.38
C ALA A 136 -10.63 0.33 -10.46
N ALA A 137 -11.89 0.40 -10.05
CA ALA A 137 -13.05 0.15 -10.90
C ALA A 137 -14.11 1.24 -10.69
N PRO A 138 -13.82 2.49 -11.09
CA PRO A 138 -14.69 3.64 -10.82
C PRO A 138 -16.06 3.47 -11.46
N ASN A 139 -17.10 3.97 -10.76
CA ASN A 139 -18.49 3.92 -11.21
C ASN A 139 -18.99 2.51 -11.56
N SER A 140 -18.41 1.48 -10.94
CA SER A 140 -18.74 0.07 -11.17
C SER A 140 -18.81 -0.72 -9.85
N GLY A 141 -19.27 -1.97 -9.92
CA GLY A 141 -19.48 -2.86 -8.77
C GLY A 141 -18.46 -3.99 -8.67
N GLU A 142 -17.17 -3.68 -8.74
CA GLU A 142 -16.10 -4.67 -8.55
C GLU A 142 -15.99 -5.06 -7.07
N SER A 143 -15.96 -6.36 -6.79
CA SER A 143 -15.88 -6.90 -5.43
C SER A 143 -14.45 -7.21 -4.99
N LEU A 144 -13.51 -7.28 -5.95
CA LEU A 144 -12.09 -7.53 -5.69
C LEU A 144 -11.29 -6.22 -5.65
N GLY A 145 -10.26 -6.20 -4.82
CA GLY A 145 -9.30 -5.10 -4.79
C GLY A 145 -8.24 -5.23 -5.87
N TRP A 146 -7.69 -4.11 -6.33
CA TRP A 146 -6.66 -4.17 -7.38
C TRP A 146 -5.36 -4.81 -6.87
N VAL A 147 -5.02 -4.66 -5.58
CA VAL A 147 -3.85 -5.32 -4.99
C VAL A 147 -4.10 -6.82 -4.85
N GLY A 148 -5.32 -7.22 -4.50
CA GLY A 148 -5.72 -8.62 -4.49
C GLY A 148 -5.66 -9.28 -5.87
N ARG A 149 -6.20 -8.60 -6.90
CA ARG A 149 -6.07 -9.06 -8.30
C ARG A 149 -4.62 -9.09 -8.78
N LEU A 150 -3.79 -8.14 -8.33
CA LEU A 150 -2.36 -8.14 -8.61
C LEU A 150 -1.67 -9.35 -7.97
N ALA A 151 -2.01 -9.70 -6.73
CA ALA A 151 -1.49 -10.91 -6.08
C ALA A 151 -1.83 -12.16 -6.90
N ASP A 152 -3.10 -12.30 -7.29
CA ASP A 152 -3.57 -13.44 -8.08
C ASP A 152 -2.89 -13.55 -9.46
N ALA A 153 -2.49 -12.41 -10.05
CA ALA A 153 -1.79 -12.36 -11.33
C ALA A 153 -0.28 -12.66 -11.20
N LEU A 154 0.37 -12.14 -10.16
CA LEU A 154 1.81 -12.28 -9.95
C LEU A 154 2.19 -13.64 -9.32
N ASP A 155 1.28 -14.25 -8.56
CA ASP A 155 1.54 -15.52 -7.89
C ASP A 155 0.40 -16.53 -8.08
N PRO A 156 0.30 -17.17 -9.26
CA PRO A 156 -0.68 -18.22 -9.51
C PRO A 156 -0.56 -19.43 -8.57
N ASN A 157 0.60 -19.60 -7.91
CA ASN A 157 0.87 -20.70 -6.98
C ASN A 157 0.29 -20.45 -5.58
N VAL A 158 -0.23 -19.26 -5.31
CA VAL A 158 -0.88 -18.88 -4.04
C VAL A 158 0.04 -19.12 -2.84
N THR A 159 1.22 -18.52 -2.88
CA THR A 159 2.23 -18.60 -1.82
C THR A 159 1.65 -18.06 -0.51
N ALA A 160 1.83 -18.80 0.58
CA ALA A 160 1.37 -18.37 1.88
C ALA A 160 2.00 -17.02 2.28
N ASN A 161 1.17 -16.12 2.83
CA ASN A 161 1.54 -14.78 3.30
C ASN A 161 2.04 -13.83 2.19
N TYR A 162 1.73 -14.08 0.92
CA TYR A 162 2.16 -13.22 -0.20
C TYR A 162 1.63 -11.78 -0.11
N LEU A 163 0.42 -11.61 0.44
CA LEU A 163 -0.28 -10.34 0.59
C LEU A 163 -0.57 -10.06 2.08
N VAL A 164 -0.10 -8.92 2.56
CA VAL A 164 -0.29 -8.45 3.95
C VAL A 164 -1.01 -7.10 3.94
N ASN A 165 -2.03 -6.97 4.78
CA ASN A 165 -2.67 -5.69 5.09
C ASN A 165 -2.50 -5.38 6.57
N VAL A 166 -1.78 -4.30 6.88
CA VAL A 166 -1.61 -3.84 8.26
C VAL A 166 -2.69 -2.82 8.58
N ASP A 167 -3.79 -3.30 9.17
CA ASP A 167 -4.95 -2.51 9.62
C ASP A 167 -5.84 -3.36 10.55
N ALA A 168 -6.78 -2.71 11.25
CA ALA A 168 -7.74 -3.38 12.14
C ALA A 168 -8.80 -4.18 11.37
N THR A 169 -9.06 -3.82 10.12
CA THR A 169 -10.04 -4.46 9.24
C THR A 169 -9.47 -4.65 7.85
N GLN A 170 -9.88 -5.69 7.16
CA GLN A 170 -9.43 -5.96 5.79
C GLN A 170 -9.87 -4.83 4.85
N SER A 171 -8.91 -4.18 4.19
CA SER A 171 -9.17 -3.21 3.13
C SER A 171 -9.75 -3.91 1.89
N LEU A 172 -10.67 -3.24 1.21
CA LEU A 172 -11.19 -3.71 -0.07
C LEU A 172 -10.05 -3.88 -1.09
N ALA A 173 -8.96 -3.10 -0.99
CA ALA A 173 -7.83 -3.14 -1.90
C ALA A 173 -7.13 -4.50 -1.96
N VAL A 174 -7.14 -5.25 -0.86
CA VAL A 174 -6.44 -6.53 -0.74
C VAL A 174 -7.37 -7.74 -0.88
N VAL A 175 -8.67 -7.53 -1.14
CA VAL A 175 -9.60 -8.62 -1.43
C VAL A 175 -9.19 -9.29 -2.74
N ALA A 176 -8.79 -10.56 -2.66
CA ALA A 176 -8.32 -11.36 -3.77
C ALA A 176 -9.27 -12.54 -4.03
N LYS A 177 -9.19 -13.14 -5.22
CA LYS A 177 -9.96 -14.32 -5.59
C LYS A 177 -9.31 -15.59 -5.06
N ASN A 178 -7.98 -15.70 -5.16
CA ASN A 178 -7.25 -16.92 -4.81
C ASN A 178 -6.42 -16.76 -3.54
N HIS A 179 -5.85 -15.58 -3.29
CA HIS A 179 -5.08 -15.31 -2.08
C HIS A 179 -5.96 -15.01 -0.86
N VAL A 180 -5.51 -15.46 0.31
CA VAL A 180 -6.06 -15.04 1.60
C VAL A 180 -5.08 -14.04 2.22
N PRO A 181 -5.41 -12.73 2.28
CA PRO A 181 -4.51 -11.74 2.86
C PRO A 181 -4.32 -11.96 4.36
N VAL A 182 -3.11 -11.74 4.83
CA VAL A 182 -2.81 -11.66 6.27
C VAL A 182 -3.20 -10.26 6.74
N VAL A 183 -4.17 -10.16 7.65
CA VAL A 183 -4.70 -8.88 8.15
C VAL A 183 -4.46 -8.78 9.65
N PHE A 184 -3.74 -7.76 10.09
CA PHE A 184 -3.51 -7.51 11.51
C PHE A 184 -3.25 -6.03 11.82
N ASP A 185 -3.61 -5.61 13.03
CA ASP A 185 -3.27 -4.28 13.57
C ASP A 185 -2.11 -4.41 14.57
N ASP A 186 -2.37 -5.05 15.72
CA ASP A 186 -1.37 -5.29 16.74
C ASP A 186 -0.78 -6.71 16.60
N PRO A 187 0.52 -6.86 16.29
CA PRO A 187 1.17 -8.16 16.25
C PRO A 187 0.94 -8.98 17.52
N LYS A 188 1.00 -8.37 18.71
CA LYS A 188 0.89 -9.10 19.99
C LYS A 188 -0.47 -9.75 20.18
N GLU A 189 -1.51 -9.10 19.67
CA GLU A 189 -2.90 -9.58 19.68
C GLU A 189 -3.23 -10.45 18.47
N PHE A 190 -2.34 -10.50 17.46
CA PHE A 190 -2.55 -11.27 16.24
C PHE A 190 -2.33 -12.75 16.52
N GLY A 191 -3.42 -13.44 16.88
CA GLY A 191 -3.47 -14.86 17.15
C GLY A 191 -4.84 -15.30 17.65
N ARG A 192 -5.01 -16.61 17.85
CA ARG A 192 -6.28 -17.14 18.36
C ARG A 192 -6.48 -16.72 19.82
N LYS A 193 -7.52 -15.93 20.08
CA LYS A 193 -7.90 -15.52 21.45
C LYS A 193 -8.45 -16.72 22.21
N GLY A 194 -7.92 -16.95 23.41
CA GLY A 194 -8.30 -18.04 24.29
C GLY A 194 -7.86 -17.79 25.73
N LEU A 195 -8.53 -18.41 26.69
CA LEU A 195 -8.09 -18.38 28.09
C LEU A 195 -6.70 -19.04 28.19
N PHE A 196 -5.85 -18.54 29.09
CA PHE A 196 -4.47 -19.05 29.25
C PHE A 196 -4.44 -20.58 29.41
N ASN A 197 -5.38 -21.13 30.18
CA ASN A 197 -5.48 -22.57 30.45
C ASN A 197 -5.96 -23.39 29.23
N SER A 198 -6.65 -22.80 28.25
CA SER A 198 -7.13 -23.50 27.06
C SER A 198 -6.21 -23.32 25.84
N ARG A 199 -5.21 -22.45 25.93
CA ARG A 199 -4.24 -22.17 24.85
C ARG A 199 -3.53 -23.43 24.34
N PRO A 200 -3.02 -24.35 25.20
CA PRO A 200 -2.40 -25.59 24.74
C PRO A 200 -3.35 -26.53 23.96
N LEU A 201 -4.66 -26.41 24.16
CA LEU A 201 -5.68 -27.18 23.42
C LEU A 201 -6.07 -26.49 22.11
N LEU A 202 -5.99 -25.17 22.05
CA LEU A 202 -6.25 -24.35 20.85
C LEU A 202 -5.08 -24.38 19.86
N ASP A 203 -3.87 -24.56 20.38
CA ASP A 203 -2.60 -24.61 19.62
C ASP A 203 -2.24 -26.01 19.12
N LYS A 204 -2.96 -27.06 19.56
CA LYS A 204 -2.82 -28.40 18.98
C LYS A 204 -3.37 -28.42 17.57
N ASP A 205 -2.49 -28.67 16.60
CA ASP A 205 -2.88 -28.90 15.22
C ASP A 205 -3.85 -30.08 15.14
N ARG A 206 -5.10 -29.77 14.77
CA ARG A 206 -6.09 -30.80 14.46
C ARG A 206 -5.80 -31.31 13.06
N VAL A 207 -5.36 -32.57 12.96
CA VAL A 207 -5.09 -33.21 11.68
C VAL A 207 -6.38 -33.82 11.14
N ALA A 208 -6.62 -33.64 9.84
CA ALA A 208 -7.73 -34.31 9.19
C ALA A 208 -7.55 -35.84 9.27
N THR A 209 -8.62 -36.55 9.59
CA THR A 209 -8.64 -38.02 9.56
C THR A 209 -9.05 -38.52 8.17
N SER A 210 -8.90 -39.82 7.92
CA SER A 210 -9.39 -40.46 6.70
C SER A 210 -10.88 -40.17 6.44
N ASN A 211 -11.67 -39.99 7.50
CA ASN A 211 -13.11 -39.73 7.46
C ASN A 211 -13.46 -38.22 7.37
N SER A 212 -12.49 -37.31 7.40
CA SER A 212 -12.77 -35.87 7.29
C SER A 212 -13.25 -35.50 5.88
N SER A 213 -14.35 -34.74 5.81
CA SER A 213 -14.87 -34.20 4.55
C SER A 213 -13.87 -33.24 3.90
N GLN A 214 -14.03 -32.97 2.59
CA GLN A 214 -13.17 -32.01 1.89
C GLN A 214 -13.25 -30.60 2.51
N ALA A 215 -14.44 -30.17 2.94
CA ALA A 215 -14.62 -28.91 3.64
C ALA A 215 -13.86 -28.89 4.98
N GLN A 216 -13.92 -29.97 5.76
CA GLN A 216 -13.18 -30.07 7.02
C GLN A 216 -11.66 -30.01 6.81
N ARG A 217 -11.14 -30.70 5.78
CA ARG A 217 -9.72 -30.63 5.42
C ARG A 217 -9.29 -29.20 5.09
N ARG A 218 -10.07 -28.48 4.27
CA ARG A 218 -9.78 -27.08 3.93
C ARG A 218 -9.80 -26.15 5.15
N LEU A 219 -10.77 -26.32 6.04
CA LEU A 219 -10.84 -25.53 7.28
C LEU A 219 -9.62 -25.76 8.19
N LEU A 220 -9.15 -27.00 8.28
CA LEU A 220 -7.97 -27.34 9.09
C LEU A 220 -6.68 -26.78 8.49
N GLU A 221 -6.51 -26.86 7.16
CA GLU A 221 -5.36 -26.24 6.47
C GLU A 221 -5.38 -24.71 6.61
N LEU A 222 -6.55 -24.08 6.49
CA LEU A 222 -6.70 -22.63 6.70
C LEU A 222 -6.34 -22.25 8.14
N ALA A 223 -6.82 -23.00 9.13
CA ALA A 223 -6.50 -22.74 10.54
C ALA A 223 -5.00 -22.88 10.83
N LYS A 224 -4.34 -23.91 10.26
CA LYS A 224 -2.90 -24.11 10.37
C LYS A 224 -2.12 -22.96 9.71
N SER A 225 -2.50 -22.57 8.49
CA SER A 225 -1.89 -21.46 7.77
C SER A 225 -2.03 -20.15 8.55
N ALA A 226 -3.20 -19.87 9.11
CA ALA A 226 -3.45 -18.67 9.91
C ALA A 226 -2.59 -18.64 11.19
N ARG A 227 -2.43 -19.78 11.88
CA ARG A 227 -1.56 -19.91 13.05
C ARG A 227 -0.09 -19.63 12.69
N GLN A 228 0.40 -20.25 11.62
CA GLN A 228 1.77 -20.05 11.16
C GLN A 228 2.04 -18.60 10.72
N ALA A 229 1.07 -17.96 10.06
CA ALA A 229 1.15 -16.55 9.71
C ALA A 229 1.24 -15.66 10.97
N SER A 230 0.40 -15.93 11.96
CA SER A 230 0.38 -15.23 13.25
C SER A 230 1.71 -15.34 14.01
N GLU A 231 2.26 -16.55 14.11
CA GLU A 231 3.55 -16.77 14.75
C GLU A 231 4.68 -16.03 14.02
N LYS A 232 4.73 -16.10 12.68
CA LYS A 232 5.73 -15.40 11.89
C LYS A 232 5.66 -13.88 12.06
N VAL A 233 4.47 -13.29 11.98
CA VAL A 233 4.28 -11.84 12.17
C VAL A 233 4.69 -11.41 13.57
N ARG A 234 4.31 -12.18 14.60
CA ARG A 234 4.69 -11.91 15.98
C ARG A 234 6.19 -11.96 16.19
N SER A 235 6.82 -13.06 15.78
CA SER A 235 8.27 -13.22 15.92
C SER A 235 9.05 -12.19 15.12
N ALA A 236 8.57 -11.81 13.92
CA ALA A 236 9.19 -10.77 13.12
C ALA A 236 9.16 -9.42 13.86
N CYS A 237 8.00 -9.01 14.36
CA CYS A 237 7.84 -7.74 15.08
C CYS A 237 8.51 -7.74 16.47
N GLU A 238 8.51 -8.85 17.20
CA GLU A 238 9.14 -8.97 18.52
C GLU A 238 10.67 -8.91 18.44
N ASN A 239 11.26 -9.47 17.37
CA ASN A 239 12.71 -9.49 17.17
C ASN A 239 13.25 -8.27 16.40
N TYR A 240 12.39 -7.33 16.00
CA TYR A 240 12.78 -6.16 15.24
C TYR A 240 12.85 -4.92 16.14
N SER A 241 13.99 -4.25 16.11
CA SER A 241 14.18 -2.94 16.71
C SER A 241 14.97 -2.07 15.73
N THR A 242 14.55 -0.81 15.60
CA THR A 242 15.20 0.15 14.72
C THR A 242 15.58 1.41 15.48
N PRO A 243 16.80 1.95 15.28
CA PRO A 243 17.18 3.26 15.79
C PRO A 243 16.65 4.41 14.91
N ILE A 244 16.04 4.11 13.77
CA ILE A 244 15.54 5.11 12.83
C ILE A 244 14.25 5.72 13.38
N ASP A 245 14.20 7.04 13.35
CA ASP A 245 13.00 7.79 13.71
C ASP A 245 12.01 7.83 12.54
N TYR A 246 10.78 7.42 12.80
CA TYR A 246 9.64 7.47 11.86
C TYR A 246 8.72 8.67 12.15
N GLY A 247 9.13 9.55 13.05
CA GLY A 247 8.31 10.64 13.58
C GLY A 247 7.28 10.17 14.59
N ILE A 248 6.31 11.04 14.86
CA ILE A 248 5.28 10.83 15.90
C ILE A 248 4.37 9.64 15.57
N ALA A 249 4.08 9.41 14.29
CA ALA A 249 3.19 8.36 13.84
C ALA A 249 3.86 7.57 12.70
N PRO A 250 4.30 6.32 12.92
CA PRO A 250 5.03 5.53 11.93
C PRO A 250 4.15 4.94 10.82
N LEU A 251 2.83 5.12 10.89
CA LEU A 251 1.86 4.68 9.88
C LEU A 251 1.99 3.19 9.51
N ASP A 252 2.28 2.36 10.52
CA ASP A 252 2.49 0.92 10.38
C ASP A 252 3.66 0.50 9.45
N LEU A 253 4.41 1.47 8.89
CA LEU A 253 5.58 1.20 8.05
C LEU A 253 6.71 0.55 8.86
N ASN A 254 6.83 0.86 10.15
CA ASN A 254 7.77 0.20 11.04
C ASN A 254 7.45 -1.29 11.23
N LYS A 255 6.16 -1.68 11.21
CA LYS A 255 5.73 -3.09 11.24
C LYS A 255 6.09 -3.76 9.91
N ILE A 256 5.82 -3.10 8.80
CA ILE A 256 6.19 -3.61 7.46
C ILE A 256 7.72 -3.81 7.37
N ALA A 257 8.51 -2.86 7.86
CA ALA A 257 9.97 -2.99 7.94
C ALA A 257 10.41 -4.23 8.73
N ALA A 258 9.74 -4.53 9.85
CA ALA A 258 9.99 -5.75 10.63
C ALA A 258 9.70 -7.03 9.82
N LEU A 259 8.59 -7.06 9.08
CA LEU A 259 8.21 -8.21 8.25
C LEU A 259 9.17 -8.41 7.08
N ILE A 260 9.65 -7.32 6.46
CA ILE A 260 10.67 -7.36 5.41
C ILE A 260 12.00 -7.85 5.97
N ASN A 261 12.44 -7.33 7.13
CA ASN A 261 13.66 -7.76 7.80
C ASN A 261 13.64 -9.26 8.18
N ALA A 262 12.47 -9.79 8.54
CA ALA A 262 12.27 -11.21 8.82
C ALA A 262 12.19 -12.11 7.57
N ASP A 263 12.37 -11.52 6.38
CA ASP A 263 12.33 -12.20 5.08
C ASP A 263 11.05 -13.03 4.86
N MET A 264 9.91 -12.42 5.16
CA MET A 264 8.63 -13.04 4.84
C MET A 264 8.46 -13.20 3.33
N ASN A 265 7.72 -14.25 2.92
CA ASN A 265 7.34 -14.47 1.52
C ASN A 265 6.44 -13.36 0.93
N THR A 266 6.07 -12.37 1.74
CA THR A 266 5.23 -11.25 1.33
C THR A 266 5.90 -10.42 0.25
N ARG A 267 5.15 -10.13 -0.81
CA ARG A 267 5.56 -9.21 -1.88
C ARG A 267 4.67 -7.99 -1.98
N LEU A 268 3.47 -8.04 -1.41
CA LEU A 268 2.51 -6.96 -1.46
C LEU A 268 2.12 -6.58 -0.02
N TYR A 269 2.44 -5.36 0.39
CA TYR A 269 2.01 -4.79 1.65
C TYR A 269 1.05 -3.64 1.40
N TYR A 270 -0.02 -3.58 2.19
CA TYR A 270 -0.99 -2.50 2.16
C TYR A 270 -1.22 -1.94 3.56
N THR A 271 -1.10 -0.63 3.70
CA THR A 271 -1.47 0.08 4.92
C THR A 271 -2.12 1.41 4.57
N SER A 272 -2.83 2.00 5.53
CA SER A 272 -3.57 3.23 5.34
C SER A 272 -3.44 4.14 6.55
N PHE A 273 -3.60 5.44 6.33
CA PHE A 273 -3.93 6.33 7.43
C PHE A 273 -5.23 5.86 8.08
N ARG A 274 -5.23 5.73 9.40
CA ARG A 274 -6.41 5.21 10.10
C ARG A 274 -7.51 6.27 10.15
N ARG A 275 -8.77 5.80 10.16
CA ARG A 275 -9.98 6.61 10.43
C ARG A 275 -10.20 7.79 9.48
N ASN A 276 -9.91 7.63 8.18
CA ASN A 276 -10.13 8.68 7.17
C ASN A 276 -9.47 10.02 7.56
N ALA A 277 -8.24 9.97 8.10
CA ALA A 277 -7.63 11.13 8.77
C ALA A 277 -7.54 12.39 7.91
N PHE A 278 -7.44 12.25 6.58
CA PHE A 278 -7.34 13.39 5.67
C PHE A 278 -8.68 14.08 5.39
N ASP A 279 -9.78 13.53 5.90
CA ASP A 279 -11.11 14.12 5.80
C ASP A 279 -11.32 15.22 6.87
N THR A 280 -10.57 16.32 6.73
CA THR A 280 -10.42 17.29 7.83
C THR A 280 -11.66 18.15 8.11
N HIS A 281 -12.53 18.42 7.11
CA HIS A 281 -13.77 19.24 7.13
C HIS A 281 -13.69 20.67 7.72
N VAL A 282 -12.90 20.89 8.77
CA VAL A 282 -12.73 22.08 9.60
C VAL A 282 -11.25 22.21 9.95
N GLN A 283 -10.73 23.44 10.08
CA GLN A 283 -9.31 23.70 10.40
C GLN A 283 -8.30 23.02 9.45
N GLN A 284 -8.71 22.82 8.19
CA GLN A 284 -7.94 22.13 7.16
C GLN A 284 -6.47 22.56 7.09
N PRO A 285 -6.09 23.86 7.10
CA PRO A 285 -4.69 24.24 6.98
C PRO A 285 -3.77 23.60 8.04
N ASN A 286 -4.14 23.68 9.32
CA ASN A 286 -3.28 23.22 10.41
C ASN A 286 -3.31 21.69 10.55
N LEU A 287 -4.49 21.07 10.43
CA LEU A 287 -4.63 19.63 10.58
C LEU A 287 -4.02 18.89 9.39
N HIS A 288 -4.27 19.35 8.17
CA HIS A 288 -3.69 18.78 6.95
C HIS A 288 -2.17 18.86 6.97
N GLN A 289 -1.61 20.02 7.30
CA GLN A 289 -0.16 20.21 7.41
C GLN A 289 0.46 19.23 8.42
N ARG A 290 -0.15 19.04 9.59
CA ARG A 290 0.32 18.07 10.59
C ARG A 290 0.26 16.62 10.09
N LEU A 291 -0.80 16.23 9.39
CA LEU A 291 -0.91 14.90 8.81
C LEU A 291 0.15 14.66 7.72
N LEU A 292 0.47 15.69 6.94
CA LEU A 292 1.55 15.64 5.96
C LEU A 292 2.94 15.54 6.61
N THR A 293 3.14 16.13 7.79
CA THR A 293 4.35 15.89 8.60
C THR A 293 4.49 14.40 8.93
N TYR A 294 3.43 13.79 9.47
CA TYR A 294 3.45 12.36 9.83
C TYR A 294 3.68 11.46 8.62
N PHE A 295 3.05 11.77 7.49
CA PHE A 295 3.30 11.08 6.22
C PHE A 295 4.77 11.20 5.79
N SER A 296 5.29 12.43 5.75
CA SER A 296 6.65 12.71 5.30
C SER A 296 7.70 12.02 6.17
N ASP A 297 7.55 12.10 7.50
CA ASP A 297 8.49 11.52 8.45
C ASP A 297 8.46 9.99 8.40
N ALA A 298 7.27 9.39 8.38
CA ALA A 298 7.13 7.94 8.34
C ALA A 298 7.68 7.33 7.05
N VAL A 299 7.42 7.94 5.89
CA VAL A 299 7.95 7.47 4.60
C VAL A 299 9.47 7.65 4.55
N SER A 300 9.99 8.81 4.96
CA SER A 300 11.45 9.04 5.01
C SER A 300 12.15 8.10 5.98
N GLY A 301 11.54 7.84 7.14
CA GLY A 301 12.00 6.88 8.14
C GLY A 301 12.03 5.47 7.57
N PHE A 302 10.97 5.04 6.89
CA PHE A 302 10.91 3.73 6.23
C PHE A 302 12.03 3.53 5.20
N PHE A 303 12.24 4.49 4.29
CA PHE A 303 13.34 4.40 3.30
C PHE A 303 14.72 4.34 3.99
N SER A 304 14.93 5.16 5.02
CA SER A 304 16.18 5.14 5.79
C SER A 304 16.39 3.81 6.52
N ASP A 305 15.31 3.20 7.01
CA ASP A 305 15.36 1.91 7.67
C ASP A 305 15.62 0.76 6.70
N MET A 306 15.01 0.80 5.50
CA MET A 306 15.31 -0.15 4.41
C MET A 306 16.78 -0.07 3.98
N GLU A 307 17.35 1.13 3.90
CA GLU A 307 18.79 1.31 3.66
C GLU A 307 19.63 0.68 4.77
N ARG A 308 19.28 0.96 6.03
CA ARG A 308 19.98 0.43 7.21
C ARG A 308 20.00 -1.10 7.24
N ILE A 309 18.88 -1.76 6.90
CA ILE A 309 18.79 -3.23 6.89
C ILE A 309 19.26 -3.85 5.58
N GLY A 310 19.76 -3.06 4.61
CA GLY A 310 20.27 -3.55 3.34
C GLY A 310 19.18 -4.08 2.39
N ARG A 311 17.94 -3.59 2.53
CA ARG A 311 16.76 -4.00 1.74
C ARG A 311 16.22 -2.86 0.87
N ALA A 312 16.94 -1.75 0.74
CA ALA A 312 16.49 -0.59 -0.05
C ALA A 312 16.25 -0.91 -1.54
N ASP A 313 17.04 -1.82 -2.12
CA ASP A 313 16.86 -2.23 -3.51
C ASP A 313 15.68 -3.19 -3.70
N ASP A 314 15.12 -3.75 -2.62
CA ASP A 314 14.01 -4.69 -2.70
C ASP A 314 12.65 -4.01 -2.78
N VAL A 315 12.53 -2.74 -2.39
CA VAL A 315 11.25 -2.02 -2.21
C VAL A 315 11.07 -0.88 -3.22
#